data_AF-A0A536T4Z3-F1
#
_entry.id   AF-A0A536T4Z3-F1
#
_cell.length_a   1.000
_cell.length_b   1.000
_cell.length_c   1.000
_cell.angle_alpha   90.00
_cell.angle_beta   90.00
_cell.angle_gamma   90.00
#
_symmetry.space_group_name_H-M   'P 1'
#
loop_
_entity.id
_entity.type
_entity.pdbx_description
1 polymer ?
#
loop_
_entity_poly.entity_id
_entity_poly.type
_entity_poly.pdbx_seq_one_letter_code
_entity_poly.pdbx_strand_id
1 'polypeptide(L)'
;MRSLKEIVDALARAGVLVDAPNALPAITGLTADARRLERGMLFCAVRGAVLDGHNFVADAAARGAAAALVESRQSVGIPQIVVQGGAGRRAAALAAETWYGRPAARLQLVGVTGTNGKTTSVILARHVLSALWPMGAIGTLGAFDPAGAPVESEAGNLTTPGPIDLQATLAAMVDRGAAGVAMEVSSHSLDQGRVDGLVFQAAIFTNLTRDHLDYHETFEAYFAAKARLVGYLADAGLAVINADDAAWARLPRAPRRITFSATGQTADVTA
;
A
#
# COMPACT_ATOMS: atom_id res chain seq x y z
N MET A 1 -13.03 16.75 -6.41
CA MET A 1 -12.47 16.16 -5.18
C MET A 1 -13.61 15.65 -4.33
N ARG A 2 -13.44 14.50 -3.70
CA ARG A 2 -14.49 13.87 -2.88
C ARG A 2 -14.56 14.53 -1.50
N SER A 3 -15.68 14.35 -0.80
CA SER A 3 -15.98 15.02 0.46
C SER A 3 -15.62 14.17 1.68
N LEU A 4 -15.47 14.82 2.85
CA LEU A 4 -15.31 14.12 4.13
C LEU A 4 -16.50 13.20 4.43
N LYS A 5 -17.70 13.54 3.95
CA LYS A 5 -18.89 12.69 4.04
C LYS A 5 -18.69 11.35 3.36
N GLU A 6 -18.14 11.34 2.14
CA GLU A 6 -17.89 10.09 1.43
C GLU A 6 -16.88 9.20 2.15
N ILE A 7 -15.88 9.80 2.80
CA ILE A 7 -14.92 9.08 3.65
C ILE A 7 -15.64 8.44 4.84
N VAL A 8 -16.45 9.20 5.58
CA VAL A 8 -17.22 8.67 6.72
C VAL A 8 -18.14 7.53 6.29
N ASP A 9 -18.85 7.69 5.17
CA ASP A 9 -19.73 6.65 4.62
C ASP A 9 -18.93 5.38 4.22
N ALA A 10 -17.72 5.54 3.69
CA ALA A 10 -16.84 4.41 3.34
C ALA A 10 -16.35 3.67 4.59
N LEU A 11 -15.97 4.39 5.65
CA LEU A 11 -15.56 3.82 6.94
C LEU A 11 -16.73 3.07 7.60
N ALA A 12 -17.95 3.62 7.52
CA ALA A 12 -19.16 2.97 8.02
C ALA A 12 -19.45 1.68 7.26
N ARG A 13 -19.43 1.69 5.92
CA ARG A 13 -19.61 0.48 5.10
C ARG A 13 -18.56 -0.59 5.37
N ALA A 14 -17.33 -0.20 5.68
CA ALA A 14 -16.26 -1.11 6.04
C ALA A 14 -16.36 -1.65 7.47
N GLY A 15 -17.32 -1.17 8.27
CA GLY A 15 -17.54 -1.60 9.66
C GLY A 15 -16.45 -1.15 10.64
N VAL A 16 -15.66 -0.14 10.28
CA VAL A 16 -14.54 0.37 11.12
C VAL A 16 -14.89 1.68 11.84
N LEU A 17 -15.97 2.36 11.45
CA LEU A 17 -16.42 3.60 12.07
C LEU A 17 -17.06 3.33 13.44
N VAL A 18 -16.70 4.14 14.43
CA VAL A 18 -17.28 4.13 15.79
C VAL A 18 -18.14 5.38 16.00
N ASP A 19 -17.62 6.55 15.65
CA ASP A 19 -18.30 7.83 15.84
C ASP A 19 -17.85 8.85 14.78
N ALA A 20 -18.70 9.80 14.43
CA ALA A 20 -18.41 10.87 13.49
C ALA A 20 -19.07 12.18 13.95
N PRO A 21 -18.47 13.34 13.64
CA PRO A 21 -19.05 14.61 14.06
C PRO A 21 -20.32 14.93 13.25
N ASN A 22 -21.31 15.56 13.91
CA ASN A 22 -22.58 15.94 13.27
C ASN A 22 -22.40 16.90 12.08
N ALA A 23 -21.42 17.80 12.18
CA ALA A 23 -21.04 18.71 11.11
C ALA A 23 -19.67 18.29 10.55
N LEU A 24 -19.63 17.99 9.25
CA LEU A 24 -18.42 17.59 8.54
C LEU A 24 -17.83 18.79 7.80
N PRO A 25 -16.64 19.28 8.18
CA PRO A 25 -16.01 20.38 7.47
C PRO A 25 -15.56 19.96 6.06
N ALA A 26 -15.41 20.94 5.17
CA ALA A 26 -14.68 20.74 3.94
C ALA A 26 -13.21 20.45 4.26
N ILE A 27 -12.61 19.51 3.54
CA ILE A 27 -11.19 19.17 3.67
C ILE A 27 -10.48 19.45 2.33
N THR A 28 -9.21 19.83 2.40
CA THR A 28 -8.37 20.12 1.23
C THR A 28 -7.42 18.98 0.85
N GLY A 29 -7.27 18.00 1.73
CA GLY A 29 -6.38 16.85 1.58
C GLY A 29 -6.42 15.95 2.81
N LEU A 30 -5.58 14.92 2.84
CA LEU A 30 -5.35 14.11 4.03
C LEU A 30 -3.88 13.74 4.16
N THR A 31 -3.41 13.60 5.40
CA THR A 31 -2.05 13.13 5.68
C THR A 31 -1.99 12.42 7.03
N ALA A 32 -1.05 11.49 7.19
CA ALA A 32 -0.68 10.91 8.48
C ALA A 32 0.62 11.51 9.04
N ASP A 33 1.25 12.43 8.31
CA ASP A 33 2.49 13.09 8.72
C ASP A 33 2.20 14.54 9.14
N ALA A 34 2.28 14.82 10.45
CA ALA A 34 2.03 16.15 10.99
C ALA A 34 2.96 17.23 10.41
N ARG A 35 4.14 16.84 9.92
CA ARG A 35 5.11 17.76 9.29
C ARG A 35 4.62 18.28 7.93
N ARG A 36 3.80 17.49 7.23
CA ARG A 36 3.22 17.82 5.91
C ARG A 36 1.79 18.36 6.01
N LEU A 37 1.26 18.46 7.21
CA LEU A 37 -0.09 18.97 7.42
C LEU A 37 -0.18 20.43 6.99
N GLU A 38 -1.09 20.69 6.06
CA GLU A 38 -1.52 22.03 5.70
C GLU A 38 -2.90 22.36 6.29
N ARG A 39 -3.20 23.66 6.38
CA ARG A 39 -4.50 24.13 6.87
C ARG A 39 -5.62 23.55 6.00
N GLY A 40 -6.64 23.01 6.66
CA GLY A 40 -7.81 22.41 6.01
C GLY A 40 -7.69 20.92 5.70
N MET A 41 -6.53 20.29 5.93
CA MET A 41 -6.39 18.84 5.73
C MET A 41 -7.01 18.01 6.85
N LEU A 42 -7.37 16.77 6.52
CA LEU A 42 -7.69 15.71 7.48
C LEU A 42 -6.39 15.09 8.00
N PHE A 43 -6.15 15.17 9.31
CA PHE A 43 -5.03 14.46 9.93
C PHE A 43 -5.43 13.04 10.33
N CYS A 44 -4.77 12.04 9.77
CA CYS A 44 -5.02 10.62 10.07
C CYS A 44 -4.01 10.13 11.12
N ALA A 45 -4.44 10.03 12.37
CA ALA A 45 -3.63 9.49 13.45
C ALA A 45 -3.53 7.97 13.32
N VAL A 46 -2.37 7.50 12.85
CA VAL A 46 -2.07 6.06 12.68
C VAL A 46 -0.97 5.67 13.66
N ARG A 47 -1.14 4.53 14.33
CA ARG A 47 -0.07 3.91 15.14
C ARG A 47 1.01 3.33 14.20
N GLY A 48 2.21 3.90 14.26
CA GLY A 48 3.41 3.38 13.60
C GLY A 48 4.15 2.37 14.46
N ALA A 49 5.26 1.83 13.94
CA ALA A 49 6.12 0.91 14.69
C ALA A 49 6.94 1.62 15.79
N VAL A 50 7.25 2.91 15.59
CA VAL A 50 8.10 3.71 16.49
C VAL A 50 7.31 4.81 17.19
N LEU A 51 6.37 5.43 16.49
CA LEU A 51 5.60 6.58 16.98
C LEU A 51 4.10 6.33 16.83
N ASP A 52 3.35 6.81 17.82
CA ASP A 52 1.90 6.86 17.77
C ASP A 52 1.44 8.22 17.21
N GLY A 53 0.77 8.20 16.05
CA GLY A 53 0.22 9.39 15.41
C GLY A 53 -0.77 10.17 16.30
N HIS A 54 -1.40 9.52 17.28
CA HIS A 54 -2.34 10.17 18.19
C HIS A 54 -1.66 11.25 19.05
N ASN A 55 -0.37 11.09 19.35
CA ASN A 55 0.41 12.07 20.10
C ASN A 55 0.54 13.42 19.38
N PHE A 56 0.28 13.46 18.07
CA PHE A 56 0.41 14.66 17.25
C PHE A 56 -0.94 15.32 16.91
N VAL A 57 -2.08 14.79 17.40
CA VAL A 57 -3.40 15.34 17.07
C VAL A 57 -3.57 16.78 17.60
N ALA A 58 -3.00 17.09 18.76
CA ALA A 58 -3.01 18.45 19.31
C ALA A 58 -2.19 19.44 18.44
N ASP A 59 -1.01 19.03 17.99
CA ASP A 59 -0.20 19.83 17.06
C ASP A 59 -0.90 20.01 15.71
N ALA A 60 -1.53 18.94 15.20
CA ALA A 60 -2.31 19.00 13.97
C ALA A 60 -3.48 20.00 14.07
N ALA A 61 -4.18 20.00 15.21
CA ALA A 61 -5.22 20.98 15.49
C ALA A 61 -4.67 22.41 15.52
N ALA A 62 -3.53 22.63 16.20
CA ALA A 62 -2.89 23.96 16.29
C ALA A 62 -2.42 24.49 14.92
N ARG A 63 -1.99 23.59 14.02
CA ARG A 63 -1.61 23.88 12.63
C ARG A 63 -2.80 24.11 11.71
N GLY A 64 -4.03 23.87 12.16
CA GLY A 64 -5.24 24.13 11.41
C GLY A 64 -5.75 22.96 10.58
N ALA A 65 -5.53 21.72 11.02
CA ALA A 65 -6.27 20.57 10.49
C ALA A 65 -7.78 20.85 10.56
N ALA A 66 -8.51 20.51 9.49
CA ALA A 66 -9.96 20.66 9.47
C ALA A 66 -10.65 19.61 10.35
N ALA A 67 -10.10 18.41 10.43
CA ALA A 67 -10.59 17.30 11.22
C ALA A 67 -9.45 16.31 11.52
N ALA A 68 -9.69 15.37 12.44
CA ALA A 68 -8.80 14.25 12.68
C ALA A 68 -9.52 12.90 12.55
N LEU A 69 -8.84 11.89 12.01
CA LEU A 69 -9.24 10.48 12.08
C LEU A 69 -8.41 9.82 13.18
N VAL A 70 -9.07 9.22 14.17
CA VAL A 70 -8.44 8.71 15.40
C VAL A 70 -9.05 7.38 15.83
N GLU A 71 -8.29 6.53 16.51
CA GLU A 71 -8.76 5.29 17.13
C GLU A 71 -9.41 5.53 18.51
N SER A 72 -9.12 6.67 19.13
CA SER A 72 -9.74 7.11 20.38
C SER A 72 -9.90 8.62 20.40
N ARG A 73 -10.96 9.10 21.03
CA ARG A 73 -11.27 10.53 21.10
C ARG A 73 -10.17 11.28 21.86
N GLN A 74 -9.67 12.35 21.25
CA GLN A 74 -8.61 13.22 21.77
C GLN A 74 -9.21 14.51 22.33
N SER A 75 -8.56 15.10 23.34
CA SER A 75 -9.00 16.35 23.98
C SER A 75 -8.61 17.59 23.16
N VAL A 76 -9.10 17.68 21.92
CA VAL A 76 -8.83 18.79 20.97
C VAL A 76 -10.13 19.37 20.42
N GLY A 77 -10.10 20.65 20.02
CA GLY A 77 -11.28 21.40 19.58
C GLY A 77 -11.71 21.17 18.12
N ILE A 78 -10.98 20.35 17.35
CA ILE A 78 -11.34 20.03 15.96
C ILE A 78 -12.30 18.82 15.87
N PRO A 79 -13.16 18.74 14.84
CA PRO A 79 -13.99 17.57 14.57
C PRO A 79 -13.16 16.28 14.46
N GLN A 80 -13.70 15.17 15.00
CA GLN A 80 -13.00 13.88 15.06
C GLN A 80 -13.87 12.75 14.50
N ILE A 81 -13.30 11.98 13.58
CA ILE A 81 -13.84 10.71 13.09
C ILE A 81 -13.17 9.61 13.90
N VAL A 82 -13.95 8.92 14.72
CA VAL A 82 -13.43 7.86 15.61
C VAL A 82 -13.64 6.52 14.93
N VAL A 83 -12.57 5.73 14.84
CA VAL A 83 -12.57 4.37 14.30
C VAL A 83 -12.22 3.35 15.39
N GLN A 84 -12.46 2.07 15.12
CA GLN A 84 -12.14 1.00 16.05
C GLN A 84 -10.65 0.98 16.41
N GLY A 85 -10.34 0.62 17.66
CA GLY A 85 -8.96 0.41 18.10
C GLY A 85 -8.25 -0.63 17.24
N GLY A 86 -7.02 -0.31 16.80
CA GLY A 86 -6.25 -1.16 15.88
C GLY A 86 -6.67 -1.07 14.39
N ALA A 87 -7.76 -0.36 14.07
CA ALA A 87 -8.21 -0.18 12.69
C ALA A 87 -7.66 1.10 12.03
N GLY A 88 -6.87 1.94 12.72
CA GLY A 88 -6.45 3.26 12.24
C GLY A 88 -5.73 3.22 10.89
N ARG A 89 -4.87 2.22 10.65
CA ARG A 89 -4.15 2.09 9.38
C ARG A 89 -5.09 1.70 8.22
N ARG A 90 -5.98 0.74 8.46
CA ARG A 90 -7.02 0.33 7.49
C ARG A 90 -7.97 1.49 7.20
N ALA A 91 -8.36 2.25 8.22
CA ALA A 91 -9.20 3.43 8.09
C ALA A 91 -8.50 4.53 7.27
N ALA A 92 -7.21 4.78 7.50
CA ALA A 92 -6.41 5.71 6.71
C ALA A 92 -6.32 5.26 5.23
N ALA A 93 -6.15 3.97 4.96
CA ALA A 93 -6.16 3.42 3.60
C ALA A 93 -7.52 3.63 2.91
N LEU A 94 -8.63 3.35 3.58
CA LEU A 94 -9.98 3.56 3.07
C LEU A 94 -10.30 5.04 2.83
N ALA A 95 -9.87 5.91 3.75
CA ALA A 95 -10.02 7.35 3.61
C ALA A 95 -9.25 7.87 2.39
N ALA A 96 -8.00 7.41 2.21
CA ALA A 96 -7.18 7.77 1.06
C ALA A 96 -7.74 7.22 -0.26
N GLU A 97 -8.10 5.93 -0.32
CA GLU A 97 -8.73 5.32 -1.49
C GLU A 97 -10.00 6.09 -1.87
N THR A 98 -10.81 6.44 -0.87
CA THR A 98 -12.02 7.23 -1.09
C THR A 98 -11.66 8.60 -1.62
N TRP A 99 -10.80 9.36 -0.97
CA TRP A 99 -10.41 10.71 -1.38
C TRP A 99 -9.85 10.78 -2.81
N TYR A 100 -8.94 9.87 -3.15
CA TYR A 100 -8.22 9.83 -4.42
C TYR A 100 -8.98 9.16 -5.56
N GLY A 101 -10.24 8.76 -5.35
CA GLY A 101 -11.03 8.27 -6.48
C GLY A 101 -10.96 6.76 -6.74
N ARG A 102 -10.45 5.95 -5.81
CA ARG A 102 -10.11 4.52 -5.99
C ARG A 102 -9.11 4.30 -7.14
N PRO A 103 -7.92 4.94 -7.10
CA PRO A 103 -7.00 4.94 -8.23
C PRO A 103 -6.49 3.53 -8.58
N ALA A 104 -6.28 2.68 -7.58
CA ALA A 104 -5.89 1.29 -7.77
C ALA A 104 -6.86 0.49 -8.66
N ALA A 105 -8.16 0.76 -8.58
CA ALA A 105 -9.17 0.07 -9.39
C ALA A 105 -9.09 0.42 -10.89
N ARG A 106 -8.33 1.46 -11.26
CA ARG A 106 -8.11 1.91 -12.64
C ARG A 106 -6.76 1.42 -13.20
N LEU A 107 -5.98 0.68 -12.42
CA LEU A 107 -4.63 0.25 -12.77
C LEU A 107 -4.51 -1.28 -12.77
N GLN A 108 -3.74 -1.80 -13.71
CA GLN A 108 -3.21 -3.16 -13.67
C GLN A 108 -1.99 -3.20 -12.73
N LEU A 109 -2.15 -3.73 -11.52
CA LEU A 109 -1.11 -3.83 -10.51
C LEU A 109 -0.36 -5.17 -10.59
N VAL A 110 0.96 -5.08 -10.63
CA VAL A 110 1.88 -6.21 -10.51
C VAL A 110 2.71 -6.04 -9.24
N GLY A 111 2.55 -6.95 -8.28
CA GLY A 111 3.28 -6.92 -7.01
C GLY A 111 4.49 -7.84 -7.06
N VAL A 112 5.65 -7.39 -6.57
CA VAL A 112 6.87 -8.20 -6.51
C VAL A 112 7.37 -8.32 -5.09
N THR A 113 7.50 -9.54 -4.58
CA THR A 113 8.05 -9.82 -3.26
C THR A 113 9.20 -10.82 -3.30
N GLY A 114 9.95 -10.86 -2.20
CA GLY A 114 11.13 -11.69 -2.00
C GLY A 114 12.19 -10.97 -1.18
N THR A 115 13.27 -11.67 -0.83
CA THR A 115 14.42 -11.06 -0.15
C THR A 115 15.19 -10.20 -1.15
N ASN A 116 15.65 -10.81 -2.25
CA ASN A 116 16.46 -10.15 -3.26
C ASN A 116 15.76 -10.05 -4.62
N GLY A 117 16.18 -9.09 -5.45
CA GLY A 117 15.75 -8.99 -6.85
C GLY A 117 14.43 -8.26 -7.09
N LYS A 118 13.73 -7.78 -6.05
CA LYS A 118 12.46 -7.04 -6.18
C LYS A 118 12.58 -5.85 -7.14
N THR A 119 13.54 -4.96 -6.90
CA THR A 119 13.77 -3.77 -7.73
C THR A 119 14.05 -4.14 -9.19
N THR A 120 14.96 -5.08 -9.45
CA THR A 120 15.27 -5.57 -10.81
C THR A 120 14.02 -6.13 -11.49
N SER A 121 13.28 -7.00 -10.80
CA SER A 121 12.06 -7.60 -11.33
C SER A 121 10.96 -6.57 -11.59
N VAL A 122 10.80 -5.54 -10.75
CA VAL A 122 9.85 -4.43 -10.99
C VAL A 122 10.23 -3.64 -12.23
N ILE A 123 11.51 -3.30 -12.40
CA ILE A 123 11.98 -2.53 -13.56
C ILE A 123 11.81 -3.34 -14.85
N LEU A 124 12.17 -4.63 -14.83
CA LEU A 124 12.00 -5.52 -15.98
C LEU A 124 10.51 -5.73 -16.31
N ALA A 125 9.68 -5.98 -15.29
CA ALA A 125 8.24 -6.13 -15.47
C ALA A 125 7.63 -4.85 -16.07
N ARG A 126 7.97 -3.68 -15.53
CA ARG A 126 7.55 -2.39 -16.10
C ARG A 126 7.99 -2.28 -17.56
N HIS A 127 9.27 -2.54 -17.86
CA HIS A 127 9.81 -2.39 -19.21
C HIS A 127 9.11 -3.30 -20.23
N VAL A 128 8.96 -4.59 -19.93
CA VAL A 128 8.32 -5.55 -20.83
C VAL A 128 6.84 -5.25 -21.00
N LEU A 129 6.12 -4.96 -19.90
CA LEU A 129 4.70 -4.64 -19.95
C LEU A 129 4.43 -3.27 -20.59
N SER A 130 5.40 -2.35 -20.61
CA SER A 130 5.33 -1.07 -21.32
C SER A 130 5.15 -1.23 -22.84
N ALA A 131 5.49 -2.40 -23.41
CA ALA A 131 5.20 -2.70 -24.81
C ALA A 131 3.71 -2.92 -25.09
N LEU A 132 2.91 -3.19 -24.05
CA LEU A 132 1.48 -3.48 -24.15
C LEU A 132 0.63 -2.35 -23.57
N TRP A 133 1.08 -1.74 -22.48
CA TRP A 133 0.31 -0.75 -21.70
C TRP A 133 1.24 0.34 -21.15
N PRO A 134 0.78 1.59 -20.95
CA PRO A 134 1.57 2.58 -20.21
C PRO A 134 1.80 2.15 -18.75
N MET A 135 3.03 1.76 -18.41
CA MET A 135 3.36 1.21 -17.08
C MET A 135 4.21 2.16 -16.23
N GLY A 136 3.74 2.45 -15.02
CA GLY A 136 4.52 3.06 -13.95
C GLY A 136 5.29 2.03 -13.12
N ALA A 137 6.20 2.50 -12.26
CA ALA A 137 6.86 1.68 -11.24
C ALA A 137 6.85 2.37 -9.86
N ILE A 138 6.80 1.57 -8.80
CA ILE A 138 6.97 2.02 -7.40
C ILE A 138 7.93 1.05 -6.69
N GLY A 139 8.98 1.55 -6.07
CA GLY A 139 9.89 0.71 -5.31
C GLY A 139 10.99 1.48 -4.60
N THR A 140 12.09 0.80 -4.30
CA THR A 140 13.25 1.35 -3.58
C THR A 140 13.86 2.58 -4.25
N LEU A 141 13.77 2.66 -5.59
CA LEU A 141 14.27 3.81 -6.36
C LEU A 141 13.28 4.99 -6.42
N GLY A 142 12.12 4.87 -5.79
CA GLY A 142 11.03 5.84 -5.86
C GLY A 142 9.91 5.41 -6.81
N ALA A 143 9.05 6.36 -7.15
CA ALA A 143 7.92 6.18 -8.05
C ALA A 143 8.19 6.87 -9.40
N PHE A 144 7.93 6.18 -10.50
CA PHE A 144 8.14 6.68 -11.87
C PHE A 144 6.92 6.41 -12.74
N ASP A 145 6.51 7.43 -13.49
CA ASP A 145 5.36 7.34 -14.40
C ASP A 145 5.71 6.57 -15.70
N PRO A 146 4.75 6.39 -16.63
CA PRO A 146 5.01 5.69 -17.89
C PRO A 146 6.12 6.31 -18.75
N ALA A 147 6.31 7.64 -18.68
CA ALA A 147 7.38 8.34 -19.37
C ALA A 147 8.74 8.22 -18.65
N GLY A 148 8.76 7.67 -17.43
CA GLY A 148 9.95 7.56 -16.60
C GLY A 148 10.27 8.82 -15.81
N ALA A 149 9.38 9.81 -15.78
CA ALA A 149 9.56 10.95 -14.91
C ALA A 149 9.19 10.59 -13.46
N PRO A 150 9.89 11.17 -12.47
CA PRO A 150 9.60 10.91 -11.07
C PRO A 150 8.20 11.40 -10.70
N VAL A 151 7.51 10.59 -9.89
CA VAL A 151 6.25 10.93 -9.24
C VAL A 151 6.57 11.25 -7.78
N GLU A 152 6.02 12.35 -7.26
CA GLU A 152 6.20 12.69 -5.86
C GLU A 152 5.63 11.57 -4.98
N SER A 153 6.44 11.09 -4.05
CA SER A 153 6.09 10.08 -3.07
C SER A 153 6.65 10.48 -1.72
N GLU A 154 5.80 10.42 -0.71
CA GLU A 154 6.14 10.74 0.68
C GLU A 154 6.79 9.57 1.42
N ALA A 155 6.94 8.41 0.77
CA ALA A 155 7.50 7.18 1.33
C ALA A 155 8.89 7.32 1.95
N GLY A 156 9.64 8.38 1.63
CA GLY A 156 11.01 8.57 2.10
C GLY A 156 11.88 7.38 1.73
N ASN A 157 12.44 6.69 2.73
CA ASN A 157 13.28 5.50 2.55
C ASN A 157 12.47 4.18 2.48
N LEU A 158 11.14 4.23 2.51
CA LEU A 158 10.32 3.01 2.47
C LEU A 158 10.24 2.44 1.06
N THR A 159 10.60 1.17 0.89
CA THR A 159 10.41 0.44 -0.37
C THR A 159 8.95 0.39 -0.85
N THR A 160 8.00 0.42 0.10
CA THR A 160 6.57 0.54 -0.20
C THR A 160 5.98 1.69 0.64
N PRO A 161 5.37 2.70 0.00
CA PRO A 161 4.71 3.82 0.66
C PRO A 161 3.73 3.43 1.76
N GLY A 162 3.46 4.37 2.68
CA GLY A 162 2.32 4.26 3.61
C GLY A 162 0.98 4.31 2.85
N PRO A 163 -0.15 3.89 3.47
CA PRO A 163 -1.41 3.71 2.74
C PRO A 163 -1.97 5.00 2.12
N ILE A 164 -1.74 6.16 2.74
CA ILE A 164 -2.18 7.46 2.18
C ILE A 164 -1.32 7.84 0.97
N ASP A 165 0.00 7.81 1.14
CA ASP A 165 0.96 8.14 0.09
C ASP A 165 0.86 7.19 -1.10
N LEU A 166 0.62 5.90 -0.85
CA LEU A 166 0.42 4.91 -1.90
C LEU A 166 -0.78 5.28 -2.79
N GLN A 167 -1.92 5.63 -2.19
CA GLN A 167 -3.11 6.03 -2.95
C GLN A 167 -2.88 7.35 -3.69
N ALA A 168 -2.18 8.31 -3.09
CA ALA A 168 -1.80 9.57 -3.74
C ALA A 168 -0.90 9.33 -4.97
N THR A 169 0.12 8.50 -4.79
CA THR A 169 1.06 8.10 -5.84
C THR A 169 0.33 7.39 -6.98
N LEU A 170 -0.55 6.43 -6.67
CA LEU A 170 -1.35 5.73 -7.68
C LEU A 170 -2.31 6.67 -8.42
N ALA A 171 -2.90 7.66 -7.74
CA ALA A 171 -3.73 8.66 -8.39
C ALA A 171 -2.92 9.53 -9.36
N ALA A 172 -1.73 9.98 -8.94
CA ALA A 172 -0.82 10.71 -9.82
C ALA A 172 -0.38 9.87 -11.04
N MET A 173 -0.14 8.56 -10.87
CA MET A 173 0.14 7.65 -11.99
C MET A 173 -1.01 7.62 -13.00
N VAL A 174 -2.24 7.49 -12.49
CA VAL A 174 -3.44 7.49 -13.32
C VAL A 174 -3.61 8.80 -14.08
N ASP A 175 -3.40 9.94 -13.41
CA ASP A 175 -3.49 11.26 -14.04
C ASP A 175 -2.41 11.48 -15.10
N ARG A 176 -1.27 10.80 -14.97
CA ARG A 176 -0.18 10.76 -15.96
C ARG A 176 -0.34 9.67 -17.02
N GLY A 177 -1.54 9.07 -17.12
CA GLY A 177 -1.90 8.15 -18.19
C GLY A 177 -1.43 6.71 -17.98
N ALA A 178 -1.01 6.32 -16.77
CA ALA A 178 -0.69 4.93 -16.49
C ALA A 178 -1.93 4.04 -16.61
N ALA A 179 -1.79 2.91 -17.30
CA ALA A 179 -2.76 1.82 -17.34
C ALA A 179 -2.38 0.70 -16.35
N GLY A 180 -1.13 0.66 -15.89
CA GLY A 180 -0.69 -0.27 -14.85
C GLY A 180 0.54 0.20 -14.10
N VAL A 181 0.85 -0.49 -13.00
CA VAL A 181 2.00 -0.21 -12.14
C VAL A 181 2.62 -1.53 -11.70
N ALA A 182 3.92 -1.69 -11.92
CA ALA A 182 4.71 -2.73 -11.26
C ALA A 182 5.29 -2.16 -9.96
N MET A 183 5.14 -2.87 -8.84
CA MET A 183 5.60 -2.35 -7.56
C MET A 183 6.27 -3.37 -6.65
N GLU A 184 7.24 -2.89 -5.87
CA GLU A 184 7.86 -3.67 -4.81
C GLU A 184 6.90 -3.78 -3.62
N VAL A 185 6.67 -5.01 -3.19
CA VAL A 185 5.83 -5.34 -2.04
C VAL A 185 6.70 -6.04 -0.98
N SER A 186 7.27 -5.23 -0.09
CA SER A 186 8.14 -5.71 1.00
C SER A 186 7.38 -6.56 2.04
N SER A 187 8.11 -7.37 2.81
CA SER A 187 7.51 -8.10 3.94
C SER A 187 6.91 -7.16 4.98
N HIS A 188 7.58 -6.04 5.26
CA HIS A 188 7.10 -4.99 6.15
C HIS A 188 5.78 -4.38 5.66
N SER A 189 5.62 -4.15 4.36
CA SER A 189 4.39 -3.54 3.84
C SER A 189 3.20 -4.50 3.86
N LEU A 190 3.43 -5.80 3.67
CA LEU A 190 2.40 -6.84 3.81
C LEU A 190 2.01 -7.06 5.27
N ASP A 191 2.99 -7.17 6.16
CA ASP A 191 2.75 -7.36 7.59
C ASP A 191 2.03 -6.16 8.20
N GLN A 192 2.43 -4.96 7.80
CA GLN A 192 1.80 -3.73 8.25
C GLN A 192 0.52 -3.38 7.49
N GLY A 193 0.08 -4.13 6.49
CA GLY A 193 -1.16 -3.82 5.75
C GLY A 193 -1.10 -2.49 4.97
N ARG A 194 0.07 -2.07 4.49
CA ARG A 194 0.20 -0.84 3.68
C ARG A 194 -0.42 -0.98 2.29
N VAL A 195 -0.52 -2.21 1.80
CA VAL A 195 -1.15 -2.55 0.51
C VAL A 195 -2.60 -3.04 0.68
N ASP A 196 -3.19 -2.85 1.86
CA ASP A 196 -4.58 -3.22 2.11
C ASP A 196 -5.53 -2.46 1.17
N GLY A 197 -6.49 -3.21 0.60
CA GLY A 197 -7.44 -2.69 -0.38
C GLY A 197 -6.91 -2.67 -1.82
N LEU A 198 -5.65 -3.02 -2.06
CA LEU A 198 -5.14 -3.23 -3.41
C LEU A 198 -5.50 -4.63 -3.92
N VAL A 199 -5.69 -4.72 -5.24
CA VAL A 199 -5.93 -5.97 -5.95
C VAL A 199 -4.90 -6.09 -7.06
N PHE A 200 -4.10 -7.16 -7.03
CA PHE A 200 -3.03 -7.42 -7.99
C PHE A 200 -3.47 -8.42 -9.06
N GLN A 201 -3.17 -8.12 -10.32
CA GLN A 201 -3.39 -9.08 -11.40
C GLN A 201 -2.25 -10.10 -11.51
N ALA A 202 -1.05 -9.73 -11.04
CA ALA A 202 0.04 -10.66 -10.88
C ALA A 202 0.85 -10.40 -9.60
N ALA A 203 1.34 -11.48 -9.00
CA ALA A 203 2.24 -11.48 -7.86
C ALA A 203 3.48 -12.31 -8.20
N ILE A 204 4.67 -11.69 -8.12
CA ILE A 204 5.95 -12.32 -8.43
C ILE A 204 6.70 -12.62 -7.13
N PHE A 205 7.11 -13.87 -6.95
CA PHE A 205 7.88 -14.35 -5.80
C PHE A 205 9.29 -14.72 -6.26
N THR A 206 10.29 -13.90 -5.87
CA THR A 206 11.67 -14.05 -6.37
C THR A 206 12.47 -15.10 -5.59
N ASN A 207 12.75 -14.88 -4.32
CA ASN A 207 13.49 -15.78 -3.43
C ASN A 207 13.23 -15.41 -1.97
N LEU A 208 13.56 -16.31 -1.05
CA LEU A 208 13.46 -16.13 0.39
C LEU A 208 14.72 -16.62 1.10
N THR A 209 15.70 -15.73 1.21
CA THR A 209 16.90 -15.95 2.04
C THR A 209 16.76 -15.27 3.40
N ARG A 210 17.58 -15.67 4.38
CA ARG A 210 17.61 -15.11 5.74
C ARG A 210 17.92 -13.61 5.69
N ASP A 211 16.95 -12.79 6.10
CA ASP A 211 17.02 -11.33 6.18
C ASP A 211 15.88 -10.83 7.10
N HIS A 212 15.94 -9.57 7.56
CA HIS A 212 14.90 -8.89 8.35
C HIS A 212 14.40 -9.64 9.61
N LEU A 213 15.23 -10.49 10.22
CA LEU A 213 14.85 -11.24 11.44
C LEU A 213 14.89 -10.39 12.71
N ASP A 214 15.50 -9.21 12.66
CA ASP A 214 15.39 -8.15 13.67
C ASP A 214 13.94 -7.64 13.79
N TYR A 215 13.17 -7.67 12.70
CA TYR A 215 11.75 -7.31 12.69
C TYR A 215 10.83 -8.53 12.82
N HIS A 216 11.04 -9.56 12.00
CA HIS A 216 10.11 -10.71 11.91
C HIS A 216 10.34 -11.75 13.00
N GLU A 217 11.46 -11.68 13.74
CA GLU A 217 11.92 -12.59 14.80
C GLU A 217 12.25 -14.02 14.31
N THR A 218 11.43 -14.59 13.43
CA THR A 218 11.57 -15.95 12.89
C THR A 218 11.48 -15.98 11.37
N PHE A 219 12.14 -16.96 10.76
CA PHE A 219 12.04 -17.19 9.32
C PHE A 219 10.60 -17.56 8.90
N GLU A 220 9.86 -18.23 9.77
CA GLU A 220 8.46 -18.60 9.49
C GLU A 220 7.55 -17.37 9.45
N ALA A 221 7.69 -16.43 10.39
CA ALA A 221 6.97 -15.17 10.35
C ALA A 221 7.33 -14.35 9.09
N TYR A 222 8.61 -14.32 8.71
CA TYR A 222 9.07 -13.65 7.50
C TYR A 222 8.48 -14.26 6.22
N PHE A 223 8.43 -15.59 6.13
CA PHE A 223 7.75 -16.32 5.07
C PHE A 223 6.25 -15.98 5.04
N ALA A 224 5.58 -16.11 6.19
CA ALA A 224 4.15 -15.86 6.32
C ALA A 224 3.78 -14.43 5.89
N ALA A 225 4.57 -13.43 6.28
CA ALA A 225 4.40 -12.05 5.87
C ALA A 225 4.40 -11.89 4.34
N LYS A 226 5.36 -12.51 3.63
CA LYS A 226 5.42 -12.43 2.16
C LYS A 226 4.32 -13.25 1.48
N ALA A 227 4.00 -14.42 2.03
CA ALA A 227 2.95 -15.29 1.51
C ALA A 227 1.57 -14.61 1.47
N ARG A 228 1.34 -13.60 2.33
CA ARG A 228 0.13 -12.75 2.30
C ARG A 228 -0.13 -12.13 0.94
N LEU A 229 0.91 -11.88 0.11
CA LEU A 229 0.73 -11.30 -1.24
C LEU A 229 -0.22 -12.15 -2.11
N VAL A 230 -0.25 -13.48 -1.93
CA VAL A 230 -1.20 -14.36 -2.63
C VAL A 230 -2.65 -13.95 -2.34
N GLY A 231 -2.95 -13.52 -1.11
CA GLY A 231 -4.29 -13.09 -0.70
C GLY A 231 -4.74 -11.75 -1.29
N TYR A 232 -3.85 -11.01 -1.94
CA TYR A 232 -4.19 -9.77 -2.64
C TYR A 232 -4.34 -9.97 -4.16
N LEU A 233 -4.21 -11.20 -4.66
CA LEU A 233 -4.46 -11.50 -6.07
C LEU A 233 -5.95 -11.34 -6.38
N ALA A 234 -6.25 -10.82 -7.57
CA ALA A 234 -7.59 -10.88 -8.16
C ALA A 234 -8.08 -12.34 -8.27
N ASP A 235 -9.39 -12.55 -8.40
CA ASP A 235 -9.98 -13.90 -8.55
C ASP A 235 -9.40 -14.69 -9.73
N ALA A 236 -8.96 -14.01 -10.80
CA ALA A 236 -8.27 -14.60 -11.96
C ALA A 236 -6.77 -14.25 -12.00
N GLY A 237 -6.21 -13.81 -10.88
CA GLY A 237 -4.84 -13.34 -10.73
C GLY A 237 -3.81 -14.45 -10.83
N LEU A 238 -2.59 -14.07 -11.21
CA LEU A 238 -1.48 -14.98 -11.49
C LEU A 238 -0.38 -14.86 -10.43
N ALA A 239 -0.03 -15.97 -9.79
CA ALA A 239 1.22 -16.10 -9.04
C ALA A 239 2.35 -16.59 -9.96
N VAL A 240 3.43 -15.82 -10.06
CA VAL A 240 4.67 -16.18 -10.76
C VAL A 240 5.72 -16.52 -9.72
N ILE A 241 6.15 -17.78 -9.68
CA ILE A 241 6.91 -18.32 -8.54
C ILE A 241 8.25 -18.89 -9.02
N ASN A 242 9.34 -18.44 -8.40
CA ASN A 242 10.63 -19.06 -8.60
C ASN A 242 10.64 -20.49 -8.00
N ALA A 243 10.76 -21.51 -8.85
CA ALA A 243 10.87 -22.90 -8.43
C ALA A 243 12.23 -23.23 -7.81
N ASP A 244 13.28 -22.44 -8.12
CA ASP A 244 14.62 -22.68 -7.57
C ASP A 244 14.68 -22.43 -6.04
N ASP A 245 13.70 -21.71 -5.49
CA ASP A 245 13.60 -21.46 -4.06
C ASP A 245 12.53 -22.34 -3.40
N ALA A 246 12.99 -23.37 -2.69
CA ALA A 246 12.15 -24.36 -2.03
C ALA A 246 11.20 -23.75 -0.98
N ALA A 247 11.48 -22.55 -0.45
CA ALA A 247 10.59 -21.90 0.51
C ALA A 247 9.19 -21.66 -0.09
N TRP A 248 9.12 -21.35 -1.39
CA TRP A 248 7.87 -21.05 -2.08
C TRP A 248 7.00 -22.27 -2.40
N ALA A 249 7.51 -23.49 -2.21
CA ALA A 249 6.71 -24.71 -2.31
C ALA A 249 5.52 -24.70 -1.33
N ARG A 250 5.63 -23.95 -0.23
CA ARG A 250 4.62 -23.83 0.83
C ARG A 250 3.63 -22.68 0.64
N LEU A 251 3.70 -21.94 -0.49
CA LEU A 251 2.78 -20.83 -0.72
C LEU A 251 1.32 -21.29 -0.73
N PRO A 252 0.38 -20.46 -0.23
CA PRO A 252 -1.05 -20.72 -0.39
C PRO A 252 -1.43 -20.92 -1.85
N ARG A 253 -2.51 -21.66 -2.08
CA ARG A 253 -3.03 -21.89 -3.44
C ARG A 253 -3.45 -20.54 -4.06
N ALA A 254 -2.85 -20.21 -5.21
CA ALA A 254 -3.26 -19.08 -6.04
C ALA A 254 -4.30 -19.52 -7.08
N PRO A 255 -5.12 -18.61 -7.62
CA PRO A 255 -6.10 -18.93 -8.67
C PRO A 255 -5.43 -19.48 -9.94
N ARG A 256 -4.35 -18.82 -10.36
CA ARG A 256 -3.45 -19.27 -11.43
C ARG A 256 -2.02 -19.23 -10.93
N ARG A 257 -1.20 -20.15 -11.41
CA ARG A 257 0.21 -20.27 -11.06
C ARG A 257 1.05 -20.56 -12.30
N ILE A 258 2.19 -19.89 -12.40
CA ILE A 258 3.28 -20.20 -13.33
C ILE A 258 4.56 -20.29 -12.50
N THR A 259 5.37 -21.32 -12.72
CA THR A 259 6.70 -21.45 -12.12
C THR A 259 7.80 -21.12 -13.14
N PHE A 260 8.91 -20.56 -12.66
CA PHE A 260 10.11 -20.38 -13.46
C PHE A 260 11.33 -20.97 -12.74
N SER A 261 12.31 -21.47 -13.51
CA SER A 261 13.59 -21.96 -12.99
C SER A 261 14.74 -21.53 -13.91
N ALA A 262 15.84 -21.06 -13.32
CA ALA A 262 17.10 -20.79 -14.00
C ALA A 262 18.12 -21.92 -13.83
N THR A 263 17.86 -22.89 -12.94
CA THR A 263 18.82 -23.96 -12.58
C THR A 263 18.45 -25.36 -13.07
N GLY A 264 17.42 -25.46 -13.93
CA GLY A 264 17.01 -26.73 -14.55
C GLY A 264 16.05 -27.58 -13.71
N GLN A 265 15.38 -27.00 -12.72
CA GLN A 265 14.23 -27.65 -12.09
C GLN A 265 13.05 -27.71 -13.08
N THR A 266 12.17 -28.72 -12.92
CA THR A 266 10.93 -28.78 -13.68
C THR A 266 10.04 -27.59 -13.34
N ALA A 267 9.89 -26.67 -14.30
CA ALA A 267 9.08 -25.46 -14.18
C ALA A 267 8.34 -25.19 -15.49
N ASP A 268 7.30 -24.34 -15.44
CA ASP A 268 6.55 -23.95 -16.64
C ASP A 268 7.41 -23.14 -17.62
N VAL A 269 8.39 -22.39 -17.10
CA VAL A 269 9.37 -21.62 -17.86
C VAL A 269 10.78 -21.95 -17.39
N THR A 270 11.67 -22.35 -18.30
CA THR A 270 13.08 -22.64 -18.03
C THR A 270 14.00 -21.80 -18.93
N ALA A 271 15.24 -21.59 -18.49
CA ALA A 271 16.29 -20.94 -19.28
C ALA A 271 16.70 -21.76 -20.51
#